data_AF-A0AAP4FX85-F1
#
_entry.id   AF-A0AAP4FX85-F1
#
_cell.length_a   1.000
_cell.length_b   1.000
_cell.length_c   1.000
_cell.angle_alpha   90.00
_cell.angle_beta   90.00
_cell.angle_gamma   90.00
#
_symmetry.space_group_name_H-M   'P 1'
#
loop_
_entity.id
_entity.type
_entity.pdbx_description
1 polymer ?
#
loop_
_entity_poly.entity_id
_entity_poly.type
_entity_poly.pdbx_seq_one_letter_code
_entity_poly.pdbx_strand_id
1 'polypeptide(L)'
;MKLELTKDQHQWVDQWLQLWGAWSQTGKIDKAMINMIARFMATVEPQQASRPVCSDDDGMLIDSVLRHYLKDIDENAWRVIFAYYVCNSSEIRIASWQHAVSKPRLMKTRAGNQYKRPSISTMRREVKDVINASLFCLYQPLQNAFNGRDNVKKVAKNVHNALAFQ
;
A
#
# COMPACT_ATOMS: atom_id res chain seq x y z
N MET A 1 -6.27 13.70 -19.15
CA MET A 1 -6.35 12.23 -19.14
C MET A 1 -6.46 11.80 -17.69
N LYS A 2 -7.61 11.27 -17.25
CA LYS A 2 -7.74 10.75 -15.88
C LYS A 2 -7.09 9.37 -15.86
N LEU A 3 -6.00 9.23 -15.13
CA LEU A 3 -5.31 7.97 -14.92
C LEU A 3 -6.08 7.19 -13.84
N GLU A 4 -7.12 6.47 -14.26
CA GLU A 4 -7.96 5.67 -13.37
C GLU A 4 -7.91 4.20 -13.83
N LEU A 5 -7.72 3.28 -12.88
CA LEU A 5 -7.82 1.84 -13.13
C LEU A 5 -9.27 1.47 -13.47
N THR A 6 -9.46 0.40 -14.27
CA THR A 6 -10.79 -0.20 -14.37
C THR A 6 -11.19 -0.82 -13.03
N LYS A 7 -12.49 -1.04 -12.83
CA LYS A 7 -13.01 -1.62 -11.58
C LYS A 7 -12.35 -2.96 -11.24
N ASP A 8 -12.15 -3.80 -12.25
CA ASP A 8 -11.55 -5.14 -12.07
C ASP A 8 -10.06 -5.04 -11.72
N GLN A 9 -9.35 -4.12 -12.35
CA GLN A 9 -7.94 -3.85 -12.04
C GLN A 9 -7.79 -3.34 -10.61
N HIS A 10 -8.64 -2.38 -10.22
CA HIS A 10 -8.66 -1.86 -8.85
C HIS A 10 -8.94 -2.96 -7.85
N GLN A 11 -9.96 -3.79 -8.09
CA GLN A 11 -10.32 -4.89 -7.21
C GLN A 11 -9.18 -5.91 -7.08
N TRP A 12 -8.50 -6.22 -8.18
CA TRP A 12 -7.39 -7.16 -8.17
C TRP A 12 -6.21 -6.66 -7.32
N VAL A 13 -5.79 -5.39 -7.47
CA VAL A 13 -4.71 -4.83 -6.65
C VAL A 13 -5.14 -4.73 -5.19
N ASP A 14 -6.35 -4.23 -4.94
CA ASP A 14 -6.87 -4.06 -3.59
C ASP A 14 -6.85 -5.40 -2.83
N GLN A 15 -7.36 -6.47 -3.44
CA GLN A 15 -7.36 -7.81 -2.85
C GLN A 15 -5.96 -8.27 -2.44
N TRP A 16 -4.95 -8.11 -3.32
CA TRP A 16 -3.57 -8.49 -3.00
C TRP A 16 -2.98 -7.63 -1.89
N LEU A 17 -3.24 -6.33 -1.87
CA LEU A 17 -2.77 -5.45 -0.81
C LEU A 17 -3.47 -5.70 0.52
N GLN A 18 -4.74 -6.14 0.54
CA GLN A 18 -5.40 -6.58 1.77
C GLN A 18 -4.72 -7.83 2.36
N LEU A 19 -4.38 -8.81 1.52
CA LEU A 19 -3.66 -10.03 1.93
C LEU A 19 -2.25 -9.73 2.43
N TRP A 20 -1.52 -8.88 1.70
CA TRP A 20 -0.19 -8.41 2.09
C TRP A 20 -0.24 -7.60 3.40
N GLY A 21 -1.25 -6.76 3.56
CA GLY A 21 -1.45 -5.96 4.77
C GLY A 21 -1.62 -6.83 6.00
N ALA A 22 -2.44 -7.87 5.90
CA ALA A 22 -2.62 -8.87 6.97
C ALA A 22 -1.33 -9.67 7.22
N TRP A 23 -0.64 -10.11 6.16
CA TRP A 23 0.63 -10.82 6.26
C TRP A 23 1.71 -9.98 6.97
N SER A 24 1.78 -8.69 6.66
CA SER A 24 2.71 -7.73 7.27
C SER A 24 2.53 -7.61 8.79
N GLN A 25 1.27 -7.71 9.27
CA GLN A 25 0.96 -7.68 10.70
C GLN A 25 1.45 -8.91 11.47
N THR A 26 1.69 -10.05 10.79
CA THR A 26 2.13 -11.29 11.46
C THR A 26 3.55 -11.23 12.03
N GLY A 27 4.27 -10.12 11.83
CA GLY A 27 5.60 -9.89 12.40
C GLY A 27 6.75 -10.45 11.57
N LYS A 28 6.48 -10.87 10.33
CA LYS A 28 7.48 -11.37 9.36
C LYS A 28 8.24 -10.25 8.64
N ILE A 29 7.90 -8.99 8.87
CA ILE A 29 8.65 -7.83 8.38
C ILE A 29 9.64 -7.37 9.45
N ASP A 30 10.87 -7.07 9.01
CA ASP A 30 11.97 -6.61 9.86
C ASP A 30 11.56 -5.40 10.73
N LYS A 31 11.65 -5.59 12.06
CA LYS A 31 11.21 -4.63 13.09
C LYS A 31 11.98 -3.30 13.01
N ALA A 32 13.15 -3.27 12.37
CA ALA A 32 13.91 -2.04 12.13
C ALA A 32 13.15 -1.04 11.22
N MET A 33 12.37 -1.52 10.25
CA MET A 33 11.51 -0.66 9.41
C MET A 33 10.28 -0.14 10.13
N ILE A 34 9.99 -0.72 11.29
CA ILE A 34 8.90 -0.34 12.15
C ILE A 34 9.34 0.80 13.08
N ASN A 35 10.44 1.55 12.89
CA ASN A 35 10.78 2.58 13.90
C ASN A 35 9.83 3.80 13.90
N MET A 36 9.34 4.20 12.74
CA MET A 36 8.33 5.27 12.60
C MET A 36 6.90 4.72 12.63
N ILE A 37 6.73 3.52 12.10
CA ILE A 37 5.47 2.79 12.09
C ILE A 37 5.18 2.18 13.47
N ALA A 38 6.17 1.82 14.29
CA ALA A 38 6.01 1.36 15.69
C ALA A 38 5.42 2.46 16.54
N ARG A 39 5.76 3.71 16.28
CA ARG A 39 5.14 4.84 16.99
C ARG A 39 3.66 4.96 16.64
N PHE A 40 3.27 4.61 15.41
CA PHE A 40 1.87 4.53 14.98
C PHE A 40 1.19 3.26 15.52
N MET A 41 1.83 2.09 15.38
CA MET A 41 1.36 0.78 15.84
C MET A 41 1.30 0.65 17.37
N ALA A 42 2.17 1.33 18.13
CA ALA A 42 2.10 1.39 19.59
C ALA A 42 0.85 2.12 20.10
N THR A 43 0.18 2.89 19.23
CA THR A 43 -1.11 3.54 19.52
C THR A 43 -2.31 2.74 18.99
N VAL A 44 -2.08 1.64 18.27
CA VAL A 44 -3.12 0.81 17.67
C VAL A 44 -3.16 -0.51 18.43
N GLU A 45 -4.28 -0.81 19.10
CA GLU A 45 -4.47 -2.11 19.77
C GLU A 45 -4.25 -3.25 18.77
N PRO A 46 -3.57 -4.34 19.16
CA PRO A 46 -3.33 -5.47 18.28
C PRO A 46 -4.66 -6.08 17.87
N GLN A 47 -5.08 -5.79 16.64
CA GLN A 47 -6.34 -6.27 16.10
C GLN A 47 -6.22 -7.77 15.81
N GLN A 48 -7.20 -8.55 16.26
CA GLN A 48 -7.22 -10.01 16.11
C GLN A 48 -7.02 -10.44 14.64
N ALA A 49 -6.27 -11.52 14.46
CA ALA A 49 -5.87 -12.13 13.18
C ALA A 49 -7.04 -12.83 12.45
N SER A 50 -8.11 -12.09 12.15
CA SER A 50 -9.27 -12.64 11.43
C SER A 50 -9.16 -12.52 9.90
N ARG A 51 -8.16 -11.80 9.40
CA ARG A 51 -8.00 -11.52 7.96
C ARG A 51 -7.20 -12.62 7.28
N PRO A 52 -7.59 -13.06 6.08
CA PRO A 52 -6.78 -14.00 5.30
C PRO A 52 -5.42 -13.37 4.99
N VAL A 53 -4.36 -14.18 5.05
CA VAL A 53 -2.98 -13.78 4.78
C VAL A 53 -2.50 -14.43 3.48
N CYS A 54 -1.63 -13.74 2.74
CA CYS A 54 -0.92 -14.36 1.62
C CYS A 54 0.19 -15.32 2.11
N SER A 55 0.76 -16.10 1.18
CA SER A 55 1.97 -16.88 1.44
C SER A 55 3.18 -15.97 1.70
N ASP A 56 4.25 -16.52 2.27
CA ASP A 56 5.48 -15.76 2.54
C ASP A 56 6.17 -15.30 1.24
N ASP A 57 6.22 -16.14 0.22
CA ASP A 57 6.76 -15.79 -1.10
C ASP A 57 6.01 -14.59 -1.70
N ASP A 58 4.68 -14.61 -1.61
CA ASP A 58 3.83 -13.56 -2.18
C ASP A 58 3.92 -12.28 -1.35
N GLY A 59 3.97 -12.41 -0.03
CA GLY A 59 4.18 -11.30 0.89
C GLY A 59 5.50 -10.58 0.63
N MET A 60 6.59 -11.33 0.47
CA MET A 60 7.92 -10.78 0.17
C MET A 60 7.99 -10.18 -1.24
N LEU A 61 7.35 -10.79 -2.24
CA LEU A 61 7.27 -10.26 -3.60
C LEU A 61 6.55 -8.90 -3.62
N ILE A 62 5.37 -8.83 -2.98
CA ILE A 62 4.56 -7.61 -2.91
C ILE A 62 5.31 -6.52 -2.12
N ASP A 63 5.92 -6.86 -0.98
CA ASP A 63 6.70 -5.92 -0.16
C ASP A 63 7.87 -5.31 -0.95
N SER A 64 8.59 -6.12 -1.73
CA SER A 64 9.67 -5.65 -2.59
C SER A 64 9.18 -4.65 -3.65
N VAL A 65 8.07 -4.97 -4.33
CA VAL A 65 7.46 -4.08 -5.33
C VAL A 65 7.00 -2.77 -4.70
N LEU A 66 6.30 -2.83 -3.56
CA LEU A 66 5.84 -1.65 -2.84
C LEU A 66 7.00 -0.74 -2.42
N ARG A 67 8.10 -1.31 -1.96
CA ARG A 67 9.26 -0.51 -1.54
C ARG A 67 9.87 0.23 -2.73
N HIS A 68 10.13 -0.50 -3.80
CA HIS A 68 10.80 0.05 -4.97
C HIS A 68 9.94 1.09 -5.71
N TYR A 69 8.64 0.83 -5.87
CA TYR A 69 7.77 1.66 -6.70
C TYR A 69 6.93 2.68 -5.91
N LEU A 70 6.88 2.59 -4.58
CA LEU A 70 6.13 3.53 -3.75
C LEU A 70 7.01 4.18 -2.68
N LYS A 71 7.61 3.39 -1.79
CA LYS A 71 8.32 3.92 -0.62
C LYS A 71 9.53 4.77 -0.99
N ASP A 72 10.32 4.33 -1.97
CA ASP A 72 11.53 5.02 -2.38
C ASP A 72 11.23 6.31 -3.17
N ILE A 73 10.00 6.47 -3.65
CA ILE A 73 9.54 7.61 -4.46
C ILE A 73 8.74 8.61 -3.63
N ASP A 74 7.74 8.12 -2.88
CA ASP A 74 6.83 8.94 -2.06
C ASP A 74 6.59 8.28 -0.69
N GLU A 75 7.32 8.79 0.30
CA GLU A 75 7.21 8.34 1.69
C GLU A 75 5.81 8.61 2.28
N ASN A 76 5.13 9.68 1.87
CA ASN A 76 3.79 10.00 2.37
C ASN A 76 2.76 9.03 1.81
N ALA A 77 2.82 8.71 0.52
CA ALA A 77 1.97 7.70 -0.09
C ALA A 77 2.18 6.32 0.57
N TRP A 78 3.44 5.95 0.82
CA TRP A 78 3.77 4.74 1.59
C TRP A 78 3.14 4.73 2.97
N ARG A 79 3.22 5.82 3.74
CA ARG A 79 2.58 5.93 5.07
C ARG A 79 1.07 5.75 5.00
N VAL A 80 0.42 6.32 3.99
CA VAL A 80 -1.03 6.20 3.78
C VAL A 80 -1.41 4.76 3.46
N ILE A 81 -0.73 4.13 2.51
CA ILE A 81 -0.95 2.73 2.10
C ILE A 81 -0.70 1.77 3.28
N PHE A 82 0.36 2.00 4.04
CA PHE A 82 0.65 1.22 5.23
C PHE A 82 -0.46 1.36 6.28
N ALA A 83 -0.88 2.58 6.60
CA ALA A 83 -1.95 2.81 7.57
C ALA A 83 -3.28 2.18 7.11
N TYR A 84 -3.56 2.23 5.80
CA TYR A 84 -4.80 1.70 5.23
C TYR A 84 -4.82 0.16 5.21
N TYR A 85 -3.81 -0.47 4.61
CA TYR A 85 -3.80 -1.93 4.41
C TYR A 85 -3.25 -2.70 5.61
N VAL A 86 -2.14 -2.23 6.19
CA VAL A 86 -1.47 -2.91 7.31
C VAL A 86 -2.11 -2.55 8.63
N CYS A 87 -2.35 -1.27 8.94
CA CYS A 87 -3.02 -0.91 10.20
C CYS A 87 -4.55 -1.03 10.13
N ASN A 88 -5.12 -1.40 8.97
CA ASN A 88 -6.56 -1.49 8.72
C ASN A 88 -7.33 -0.23 9.15
N SER A 89 -6.70 0.93 9.04
CA SER A 89 -7.32 2.20 9.43
C SER A 89 -8.22 2.73 8.31
N SER A 90 -9.41 3.20 8.68
CA SER A 90 -10.31 3.81 7.70
C SER A 90 -9.73 5.11 7.13
N GLU A 91 -10.11 5.45 5.89
CA GLU A 91 -9.71 6.72 5.24
C GLU A 91 -9.99 7.94 6.13
N ILE A 92 -11.11 7.91 6.86
CA ILE A 92 -11.51 8.98 7.77
C ILE A 92 -10.54 9.10 8.94
N ARG A 93 -10.09 7.97 9.51
CA ARG A 93 -9.12 7.96 10.62
C ARG A 93 -7.76 8.49 10.16
N ILE A 94 -7.30 8.05 8.99
CA ILE A 94 -6.06 8.54 8.37
C ILE A 94 -6.16 10.04 8.08
N ALA A 95 -7.26 10.49 7.48
CA ALA A 95 -7.48 11.90 7.17
C ALA A 95 -7.59 12.76 8.43
N SER A 96 -8.19 12.26 9.52
CA SER A 96 -8.26 12.95 10.81
C SER A 96 -6.87 13.13 11.41
N TRP A 97 -6.03 12.10 11.36
CA TRP A 97 -4.64 12.18 11.80
C TRP A 97 -3.82 13.14 10.94
N GLN A 98 -3.90 13.04 9.60
CA GLN A 98 -3.22 13.96 8.69
C GLN A 98 -3.69 15.40 8.88
N HIS A 99 -4.99 15.61 9.05
CA HIS A 99 -5.55 16.91 9.39
C HIS A 99 -4.91 17.43 10.67
N ALA A 100 -4.86 16.63 11.75
CA ALA A 100 -4.30 17.00 13.05
C ALA A 100 -2.84 17.46 12.99
N VAL A 101 -2.02 16.87 12.11
CA VAL A 101 -0.60 17.24 11.92
C VAL A 101 -0.36 18.25 10.78
N SER A 102 -1.38 18.54 9.95
CA SER A 102 -1.23 19.42 8.80
C SER A 102 -0.89 20.86 9.20
N LYS A 103 0.08 21.43 8.48
CA LYS A 103 0.45 22.85 8.59
C LYS A 103 -0.44 23.69 7.68
N PRO A 104 -0.69 24.96 8.02
CA PRO A 104 -1.29 25.90 7.09
C PRO A 104 -0.45 25.97 5.80
N ARG A 105 -1.13 26.06 4.65
CA ARG A 105 -0.51 26.16 3.32
C ARG A 105 -1.25 27.19 2.47
N LEU A 106 -0.61 27.61 1.39
CA LEU A 106 -1.23 28.56 0.45
C LEU A 106 -2.38 27.87 -0.29
N MET A 107 -3.59 28.39 -0.15
CA MET A 107 -4.79 27.89 -0.82
C MET A 107 -5.39 28.99 -1.69
N LYS A 108 -5.70 28.66 -2.94
CA LYS A 108 -6.37 29.57 -3.87
C LYS A 108 -7.85 29.68 -3.47
N THR A 109 -8.28 30.87 -3.06
CA THR A 109 -9.68 31.14 -2.73
C THR A 109 -10.25 32.22 -3.64
N ARG A 110 -11.58 32.39 -3.64
CA ARG A 110 -12.23 33.44 -4.44
C ARG A 110 -11.75 34.85 -4.10
N ALA A 111 -11.38 35.10 -2.84
CA ALA A 111 -10.87 36.39 -2.37
C ALA A 111 -9.34 36.54 -2.51
N GLY A 112 -8.70 35.70 -3.35
CA GLY A 112 -7.26 35.63 -3.51
C GLY A 112 -6.62 34.47 -2.75
N ASN A 113 -5.30 34.35 -2.86
CA ASN A 113 -4.55 33.28 -2.19
C ASN A 113 -4.50 33.56 -0.68
N GLN A 114 -4.86 32.56 0.12
CA GLN A 114 -4.88 32.68 1.58
C GLN A 114 -4.07 31.55 2.22
N TYR A 115 -3.33 31.87 3.27
CA TYR A 115 -2.59 30.87 4.04
C TYR A 115 -3.52 30.26 5.10
N LYS A 116 -3.95 29.02 4.88
CA LYS A 116 -4.95 28.36 5.73
C LYS A 116 -4.64 26.88 5.92
N ARG A 117 -5.05 26.33 7.06
CA ARG A 117 -5.05 24.88 7.28
C ARG A 117 -6.10 24.25 6.37
N PRO A 118 -5.80 23.16 5.65
CA PRO A 118 -6.79 22.46 4.86
C PRO A 118 -7.92 21.95 5.76
N SER A 119 -9.14 21.94 5.23
CA SER A 119 -10.29 21.37 5.96
C SER A 119 -10.17 19.85 6.06
N ILE A 120 -10.89 19.23 6.99
CA ILE A 120 -10.98 17.76 7.07
C ILE A 120 -11.53 17.15 5.78
N SER A 121 -12.47 17.83 5.09
CA SER A 121 -13.00 17.36 3.80
C SER A 121 -11.92 17.35 2.73
N THR A 122 -11.06 18.37 2.70
CA THR A 122 -9.90 18.45 1.81
C THR A 122 -8.92 17.30 2.09
N MET A 123 -8.60 17.05 3.36
CA MET A 123 -7.71 15.95 3.75
C MET A 123 -8.27 14.58 3.38
N ARG A 124 -9.58 14.37 3.54
CA ARG A 124 -10.24 13.11 3.12
C ARG A 124 -10.12 12.87 1.62
N ARG A 125 -10.29 13.92 0.80
CA ARG A 125 -10.12 13.82 -0.66
C ARG A 125 -8.67 13.49 -1.01
N GLU A 126 -7.71 14.17 -0.39
CA GLU A 126 -6.29 13.92 -0.61
C GLU A 126 -5.86 12.51 -0.22
N VAL A 127 -6.32 11.98 0.92
CA VAL A 127 -6.08 10.58 1.31
C VAL A 127 -6.61 9.62 0.24
N LYS A 128 -7.85 9.84 -0.21
CA LYS A 128 -8.47 9.00 -1.26
C LYS A 128 -7.70 9.09 -2.58
N ASP A 129 -7.31 10.28 -2.99
CA ASP A 129 -6.56 10.52 -4.22
C ASP A 129 -5.18 9.85 -4.15
N VAL A 130 -4.51 9.92 -2.99
CA VAL A 130 -3.23 9.23 -2.74
C VAL A 130 -3.39 7.73 -2.82
N ILE A 131 -4.42 7.14 -2.20
CA ILE A 131 -4.68 5.70 -2.27
C ILE A 131 -4.91 5.27 -3.73
N ASN A 132 -5.79 5.98 -4.45
CA ASN A 132 -6.09 5.67 -5.85
C ASN A 132 -4.86 5.81 -6.76
N ALA A 133 -4.08 6.87 -6.58
CA ALA A 133 -2.86 7.09 -7.35
C ALA A 133 -1.80 6.01 -7.04
N SER A 134 -1.65 5.63 -5.78
CA SER A 134 -0.75 4.55 -5.36
C SER A 134 -1.15 3.22 -6.00
N LEU A 135 -2.44 2.87 -5.94
CA LEU A 135 -2.98 1.67 -6.59
C LEU A 135 -2.72 1.67 -8.10
N PHE A 136 -2.94 2.81 -8.75
CA PHE A 136 -2.67 2.97 -10.17
C PHE A 136 -1.18 2.72 -10.50
N CYS A 137 -0.27 3.32 -9.73
CA CYS A 137 1.17 3.14 -9.91
C CYS A 137 1.63 1.69 -9.65
N LEU A 138 0.98 0.99 -8.73
CA LEU A 138 1.36 -0.36 -8.31
C LEU A 138 0.80 -1.47 -9.19
N TYR A 139 -0.31 -1.23 -9.88
CA TYR A 139 -0.99 -2.26 -10.68
C TYR A 139 -0.06 -2.96 -11.68
N GLN A 140 0.57 -2.18 -12.57
CA GLN A 140 1.41 -2.76 -13.63
C GLN A 140 2.68 -3.43 -13.08
N PRO A 141 3.44 -2.82 -12.15
CA PRO A 141 4.58 -3.49 -11.53
C PRO A 141 4.21 -4.80 -10.83
N LEU A 142 3.08 -4.84 -10.11
CA LEU A 142 2.63 -6.07 -9.45
C LEU A 142 2.29 -7.15 -10.46
N GLN A 143 1.54 -6.82 -11.53
CA GLN A 143 1.25 -7.79 -12.59
C GLN A 143 2.52 -8.37 -13.20
N ASN A 144 3.50 -7.52 -13.51
CA ASN A 144 4.77 -7.95 -14.07
C ASN A 144 5.52 -8.89 -13.12
N ALA A 145 5.53 -8.57 -11.82
CA ALA A 145 6.15 -9.39 -10.79
C ALA A 145 5.51 -10.78 -10.66
N PHE A 146 4.16 -10.84 -10.62
CA PHE A 146 3.43 -12.11 -10.57
C PHE A 146 3.64 -12.97 -11.82
N ASN A 147 3.57 -12.35 -13.01
CA ASN A 147 3.83 -13.04 -14.27
C ASN A 147 5.27 -13.59 -14.32
N GLY A 148 6.24 -12.81 -13.84
CA GLY A 148 7.64 -13.23 -13.72
C GLY A 148 7.80 -14.47 -12.81
N ARG A 149 7.19 -14.43 -11.61
CA ARG A 149 7.18 -15.56 -10.67
C ARG A 149 6.61 -16.83 -11.30
N ASP A 150 5.47 -16.72 -11.98
CA ASP A 150 4.79 -17.87 -12.57
C ASP A 150 5.58 -18.47 -13.74
N ASN A 151 6.26 -17.63 -14.52
CA ASN A 151 7.17 -18.09 -15.56
C ASN A 151 8.36 -18.87 -14.97
N VAL A 152 8.96 -18.38 -13.88
CA VAL A 152 10.04 -19.09 -13.18
C VAL A 152 9.56 -20.45 -12.65
N LYS A 153 8.35 -20.51 -12.06
CA LYS A 153 7.75 -21.76 -11.58
C LYS A 153 7.55 -22.78 -12.72
N LYS A 154 7.08 -22.33 -13.89
CA LYS A 154 6.93 -23.18 -15.08
C LYS A 154 8.27 -23.73 -15.57
N VAL A 155 9.30 -22.88 -15.65
CA VAL A 155 10.65 -23.28 -16.06
C VAL A 155 11.22 -24.31 -15.08
N ALA A 156 11.12 -24.06 -13.77
CA ALA A 156 11.59 -24.98 -12.74
C ALA A 156 10.92 -26.37 -12.83
N LYS A 157 9.60 -26.40 -13.08
CA LYS A 157 8.85 -27.66 -13.30
C LYS A 157 9.33 -28.41 -14.54
N ASN A 158 9.56 -27.71 -15.64
CA ASN A 158 10.04 -28.33 -16.87
C ASN A 158 11.44 -28.92 -16.70
N VAL A 159 12.34 -28.22 -15.99
CA VAL A 159 13.68 -28.72 -15.66
C VAL A 159 13.61 -29.96 -14.78
N HIS A 160 12.79 -29.94 -13.72
CA HIS A 160 12.60 -31.10 -12.85
C HIS A 160 12.11 -32.33 -13.63
N ASN A 161 11.14 -32.14 -14.54
CA ASN A 161 10.65 -33.23 -15.37
C ASN A 161 11.73 -33.78 -16.31
N ALA A 162 12.52 -32.91 -16.96
CA ALA A 162 13.60 -33.34 -17.84
C ALA A 162 14.67 -34.16 -17.11
N LEU A 163 14.98 -33.82 -15.85
CA LEU A 163 15.93 -34.55 -15.01
C LEU A 163 15.37 -35.87 -14.45
N ALA A 164 14.04 -35.98 -14.29
CA ALA A 164 13.39 -37.19 -13.77
C ALA A 164 13.23 -38.30 -14.83
N PHE A 165 13.45 -38.00 -16.11
CA PHE A 165 13.37 -38.95 -17.24
C PHE A 165 14.75 -39.24 -17.87
N GLN A 166 15.85 -38.91 -17.19
CA GLN A 166 17.20 -39.40 -17.48
C GLN A 166 17.57 -40.52 -16.52
#